data_AF-A0A841Q828-F1
#
_entry.id   AF-A0A841Q828-F1
#
_cell.length_a   1.000
_cell.length_b   1.000
_cell.length_c   1.000
_cell.angle_alpha   90.00
_cell.angle_beta   90.00
_cell.angle_gamma   90.00
#
_symmetry.space_group_name_H-M   'P 1'
#
loop_
_entity.id
_entity.type
_entity.pdbx_description
1 polymer ?
#
loop_
_entity_poly.entity_id
_entity_poly.type
_entity_poly.pdbx_seq_one_letter_code
_entity_poly.pdbx_strand_id
1 'polypeptide(L)'
;MKEKDLFGILLGRKIRYKREYLGLSRYTIAEQADLSENYLGLIERGHKIPGSYTLYRLSKVLCMSEQQLFNEIETDLKKVKKS
;
A
#
# COMPACT_ATOMS: atom_id res chain seq x y z
N MET A 1 5.11 4.91 -18.46
CA MET A 1 5.15 4.04 -17.27
C MET A 1 4.13 2.93 -17.46
N LYS A 2 4.41 1.66 -17.12
CA LYS A 2 3.42 0.58 -17.29
C LYS A 2 2.32 0.73 -16.23
N GLU A 3 1.10 0.28 -16.55
CA GLU A 3 -0.05 0.36 -15.64
C GLU A 3 0.20 -0.34 -14.30
N LYS A 4 0.85 -1.51 -14.34
CA LYS A 4 1.24 -2.27 -13.15
C LYS A 4 2.18 -1.47 -12.23
N ASP A 5 3.13 -0.73 -12.80
CA ASP A 5 4.08 0.06 -12.02
C ASP A 5 3.36 1.25 -11.36
N LEU A 6 2.47 1.91 -12.10
CA LEU A 6 1.64 3.00 -11.57
C LEU A 6 0.72 2.50 -10.44
N PHE A 7 0.09 1.33 -10.62
CA PHE A 7 -0.69 0.68 -9.58
C PHE A 7 0.14 0.44 -8.32
N GLY A 8 1.37 -0.09 -8.45
CA GLY A 8 2.26 -0.34 -7.31
C GLY A 8 2.63 0.94 -6.55
N ILE A 9 2.89 2.04 -7.28
CA ILE A 9 3.17 3.35 -6.68
C ILE A 9 1.96 3.87 -5.91
N LEU A 10 0.76 3.81 -6.49
CA LEU A 10 -0.47 4.28 -5.84
C LEU A 10 -0.80 3.44 -4.60
N LEU A 11 -0.71 2.12 -4.69
CA LEU A 11 -0.89 1.20 -3.58
C LEU A 11 0.07 1.52 -2.43
N GLY A 12 1.36 1.65 -2.73
CA GLY A 12 2.39 1.97 -1.75
C GLY A 12 2.15 3.29 -1.05
N ARG A 13 1.73 4.33 -1.79
CA ARG A 13 1.38 5.63 -1.22
C ARG A 13 0.20 5.57 -0.26
N LYS A 14 -0.85 4.80 -0.58
CA LYS A 14 -2.02 4.64 0.30
C LYS A 14 -1.66 3.90 1.59
N ILE A 15 -0.86 2.84 1.50
CA ILE A 15 -0.33 2.10 2.66
C ILE A 15 0.49 3.04 3.55
N ARG A 16 1.42 3.79 2.95
CA ARG A 16 2.25 4.77 3.67
C ARG A 16 1.40 5.83 4.36
N TYR A 17 0.44 6.42 3.64
CA TYR A 17 -0.46 7.44 4.16
C TYR A 17 -1.23 6.91 5.37
N LYS A 18 -1.80 5.70 5.29
CA LYS A 18 -2.55 5.12 6.40
C LYS A 18 -1.66 4.86 7.61
N ARG A 19 -0.42 4.37 7.40
CA ARG A 19 0.55 4.19 8.48
C ARG A 19 0.89 5.53 9.17
N GLU A 20 1.18 6.56 8.38
CA GLU A 20 1.52 7.89 8.89
C GLU A 20 0.33 8.54 9.61
N TYR A 21 -0.89 8.35 9.10
CA TYR A 21 -2.13 8.77 9.76
C TYR A 21 -2.32 8.13 11.14
N LEU A 22 -1.91 6.87 11.30
CA LEU A 22 -1.93 6.17 12.58
C LEU A 22 -0.73 6.53 13.49
N GLY A 23 0.22 7.34 13.01
CA GLY A 23 1.44 7.68 13.76
C GLY A 23 2.40 6.51 13.96
N LEU A 24 2.29 5.45 13.16
CA LEU A 24 3.05 4.22 13.36
C LEU A 24 4.37 4.21 12.56
N SER A 25 5.41 3.65 13.17
CA SER A 25 6.68 3.43 12.49
C SER A 25 6.57 2.28 11.47
N ARG A 26 7.48 2.22 10.50
CA ARG A 26 7.56 1.07 9.58
C ARG A 26 7.88 -0.21 10.32
N TYR A 27 8.81 -0.16 11.26
CA TYR A 27 9.16 -1.27 12.13
C TYR A 27 7.91 -1.88 12.79
N THR A 28 7.08 -1.04 13.43
CA THR A 28 5.86 -1.48 14.12
C THR A 28 4.87 -2.19 13.20
N ILE A 29 4.60 -1.63 12.01
CA ILE A 29 3.69 -2.27 11.04
C ILE A 29 4.28 -3.56 10.48
N ALA A 30 5.58 -3.55 10.17
CA ALA A 30 6.25 -4.71 9.60
C ALA A 30 6.25 -5.88 10.58
N GLU A 31 6.55 -5.64 11.86
CA GLU A 31 6.46 -6.62 12.93
C GLU A 31 5.04 -7.20 13.05
N GLN A 32 4.02 -6.34 13.16
CA GLN A 32 2.62 -6.79 13.31
C GLN A 32 2.09 -7.54 12.07
N ALA A 33 2.60 -7.21 10.88
CA ALA A 33 2.22 -7.86 9.63
C ALA A 33 3.09 -9.07 9.29
N ASP A 34 4.05 -9.44 10.16
CA ASP A 34 5.06 -10.49 9.94
C ASP A 34 5.78 -10.30 8.59
N LEU A 35 6.40 -9.12 8.46
CA LEU A 35 7.19 -8.64 7.33
C LEU A 35 8.50 -8.05 7.84
N SER A 36 9.51 -7.96 6.97
CA SER A 36 10.68 -7.13 7.27
C SER A 36 10.38 -5.65 7.01
N GLU A 37 10.97 -4.77 7.81
CA GLU A 37 10.86 -3.31 7.63
C GLU A 37 11.30 -2.88 6.22
N ASN A 38 12.38 -3.48 5.71
CA ASN A 38 12.87 -3.25 4.36
C ASN A 38 11.82 -3.63 3.29
N TYR A 39 11.14 -4.76 3.46
CA TYR A 39 10.12 -5.20 2.52
C TYR A 39 8.90 -4.27 2.53
N LEU A 40 8.44 -3.82 3.71
CA LEU A 40 7.40 -2.79 3.81
C LEU A 40 7.84 -1.49 3.12
N GLY A 41 9.10 -1.06 3.31
CA GLY A 41 9.65 0.11 2.63
C GLY A 41 9.64 -0.02 1.10
N LEU A 42 9.92 -1.20 0.55
CA LEU A 42 9.84 -1.46 -0.90
C LEU A 42 8.40 -1.37 -1.40
N ILE A 43 7.43 -1.82 -0.62
CA ILE A 43 6.00 -1.70 -0.93
C ILE A 43 5.58 -0.23 -0.94
N GLU A 44 5.90 0.53 0.10
CA GLU A 44 5.50 1.95 0.21
C GLU A 44 6.03 2.83 -0.93
N ARG A 45 7.20 2.48 -1.49
CA ARG A 45 7.81 3.17 -2.63
C ARG A 45 7.32 2.66 -3.99
N GLY A 46 6.51 1.60 -4.02
CA GLY A 46 5.99 0.98 -5.24
C GLY A 46 6.99 0.08 -5.96
N HIS A 47 8.14 -0.26 -5.35
CA HIS A 47 9.12 -1.19 -5.94
C HIS A 47 8.67 -2.64 -5.90
N LYS A 48 7.79 -2.99 -4.95
CA LYS A 48 7.18 -4.32 -4.83
C LYS A 48 5.69 -4.18 -4.63
N ILE A 49 4.92 -5.00 -5.35
CA ILE A 49 3.49 -5.17 -5.10
C ILE A 49 3.36 -6.39 -4.17
N PRO A 50 2.72 -6.25 -2.99
CA PRO A 50 2.51 -7.36 -2.08
C PRO A 50 1.60 -8.41 -2.72
N GLY A 51 1.80 -9.68 -2.38
CA GLY A 51 0.83 -10.74 -2.68
C GLY A 51 -0.48 -10.53 -1.91
N SER A 52 -1.53 -11.25 -2.29
CA SER A 52 -2.87 -11.13 -1.68
C SER A 52 -2.85 -11.38 -0.18
N TYR A 53 -2.15 -12.41 0.29
CA TYR A 53 -2.05 -12.71 1.73
C TYR A 53 -1.31 -11.61 2.50
N THR A 54 -0.22 -11.08 1.95
CA THR A 54 0.49 -9.94 2.54
C THR A 54 -0.40 -8.70 2.62
N LEU A 55 -1.15 -8.41 1.54
CA LEU A 55 -2.08 -7.29 1.53
C LEU A 55 -3.18 -7.45 2.58
N TYR A 56 -3.71 -8.67 2.74
CA TYR A 56 -4.67 -8.99 3.80
C TYR A 56 -4.08 -8.77 5.21
N ARG A 57 -2.85 -9.19 5.48
CA ARG A 57 -2.22 -8.92 6.78
C ARG A 57 -2.04 -7.42 7.03
N LEU A 58 -1.56 -6.70 6.03
CA LEU A 58 -1.43 -5.24 6.09
C LEU A 58 -2.78 -4.56 6.32
N SER A 59 -3.86 -5.04 5.69
CA SER A 59 -5.17 -4.43 5.83
C SER A 59 -5.71 -4.49 7.26
N LYS A 60 -5.46 -5.62 7.95
CA LYS A 60 -5.81 -5.81 9.35
C LYS A 60 -5.03 -4.90 10.28
N VAL A 61 -3.71 -4.85 10.10
CA VAL A 61 -2.82 -4.01 10.93
C VAL A 61 -3.11 -2.53 10.74
N LEU A 62 -3.39 -2.11 9.51
CA LEU A 62 -3.66 -0.71 9.16
C LEU A 62 -5.14 -0.31 9.33
N CYS A 63 -6.00 -1.20 9.80
CA CYS A 63 -7.44 -0.99 9.93
C CYS A 63 -8.05 -0.35 8.67
N MET A 64 -7.78 -0.95 7.52
CA MET A 64 -8.23 -0.48 6.21
C MET A 64 -9.10 -1.53 5.52
N SER A 65 -10.12 -1.07 4.79
CA SER A 65 -10.90 -1.92 3.89
C SER A 65 -10.15 -2.09 2.57
N GLU A 66 -9.97 -3.34 2.14
CA GLU A 66 -9.37 -3.65 0.84
C GLU A 66 -10.25 -3.11 -0.30
N GLN A 67 -11.57 -3.21 -0.18
CA GLN A 67 -12.50 -2.69 -1.19
C GLN A 67 -12.35 -1.17 -1.34
N GLN A 68 -12.33 -0.43 -0.23
CA GLN A 68 -12.13 1.02 -0.27
C GLN A 68 -10.77 1.38 -0.87
N LEU A 69 -9.71 0.66 -0.47
CA LEU A 69 -8.36 0.86 -1.02
C LEU A 69 -8.34 0.72 -2.54
N PHE A 70 -8.92 -0.35 -3.08
CA PHE A 70 -8.95 -0.57 -4.52
C PHE A 70 -9.78 0.48 -5.26
N ASN A 71 -10.92 0.90 -4.70
CA ASN A 71 -11.75 1.95 -5.29
C ASN A 71 -11.00 3.30 -5.39
N GLU A 72 -10.23 3.65 -4.34
CA GLU A 72 -9.39 4.84 -4.35
C GLU A 72 -8.28 4.75 -5.41
N ILE A 73 -7.61 3.60 -5.51
CA ILE A 73 -6.56 3.38 -6.51
C ILE A 73 -7.14 3.45 -7.93
N GLU A 74 -8.31 2.85 -8.17
CA GLU A 74 -8.97 2.91 -9.48
C GLU A 74 -9.33 4.35 -9.87
N THR A 75 -9.82 5.13 -8.90
CA THR A 75 -10.12 6.55 -9.09
C THR A 75 -8.87 7.34 -9.47
N ASP A 76 -7.75 7.10 -8.78
CA ASP A 76 -6.49 7.79 -9.05
C ASP A 76 -5.88 7.36 -10.39
N LEU A 77 -6.00 6.08 -10.78
CA LEU A 77 -5.62 5.59 -12.11
C LEU A 77 -6.39 6.30 -13.22
N LYS A 78 -7.71 6.49 -13.05
CA LYS A 78 -8.56 7.21 -14.03
C LYS A 78 -8.15 8.68 -14.17
N LYS A 79 -7.72 9.35 -13.10
CA LYS A 79 -7.26 10.74 -13.14
C LYS A 79 -5.94 10.87 -13.92
N VAL A 80 -4.98 9.99 -13.65
CA VAL A 80 -3.68 9.99 -14.33
C VAL A 80 -3.83 9.70 -15.83
N LYS A 81 -4.72 8.79 -16.23
CA LYS A 81 -4.97 8.47 -17.66
C LYS A 81 -5.70 9.59 -18.43
N LYS A 82 -6.35 10.53 -17.73
CA LYS A 82 -7.05 11.68 -18.34
C LYS A 82 -6.18 12.94 -18.44
N SER A 83 -4.98 12.93 -17.83
CA SER A 83 -3.99 14.01 -17.90
C SER A 83 -2.95 13.69 -18.96
#